data_AF-A0A4R6TEI8-F1
#
_entry.id   AF-A0A4R6TEI8-F1
#
_cell.length_a   1.000
_cell.length_b   1.000
_cell.length_c   1.000
_cell.angle_alpha   90.00
_cell.angle_beta   90.00
_cell.angle_gamma   90.00
#
_symmetry.space_group_name_H-M   'P 1'
#
loop_
_entity.id
_entity.type
_entity.pdbx_description
1 polymer ?
#
loop_
_entity_poly.entity_id
_entity_poly.type
_entity_poly.pdbx_seq_one_letter_code
_entity_poly.pdbx_strand_id
1 'polypeptide(L)'
;MTLLISSLFYPAFYIVGDNPNSWSESWLLFFFGWTFPLGGAFLPFLIWCANPIYIFSIILTLKGKIKGLYFSLTASILGISFSLMETVMTSESGGTSRIKSLELGYKLWVSSLIVLTIGIGINELILKRK
;
A
#
# COMPACT_ATOMS: atom_id res chain seq x y z
N MET A 1 -2.29 -6.39 11.90
CA MET A 1 -0.83 -6.49 11.73
C MET A 1 -0.38 -7.79 11.08
N THR A 2 -0.93 -8.95 11.44
CA THR A 2 -0.49 -10.24 10.86
C THR A 2 -0.52 -10.25 9.33
N LEU A 3 -1.60 -9.79 8.69
CA LEU A 3 -1.68 -9.68 7.23
C LEU A 3 -0.58 -8.81 6.62
N LEU A 4 -0.28 -7.66 7.24
CA LEU A 4 0.77 -6.76 6.78
C LEU A 4 2.15 -7.42 6.93
N ILE A 5 2.45 -8.03 8.07
CA ILE A 5 3.75 -8.67 8.29
C ILE A 5 3.93 -9.83 7.30
N SER A 6 2.91 -10.66 7.13
CA SER A 6 2.94 -11.74 6.15
C SER A 6 3.13 -11.23 4.72
N SER A 7 2.55 -10.09 4.35
CA SER A 7 2.68 -9.55 2.99
C SER A 7 4.12 -9.25 2.60
N LEU A 8 4.98 -8.87 3.55
CA LEU A 8 6.37 -8.48 3.30
C LEU A 8 7.25 -9.63 2.80
N PHE A 9 6.84 -10.89 3.05
CA PHE A 9 7.59 -12.09 2.68
C PHE A 9 7.24 -12.64 1.29
N TYR A 10 6.21 -12.07 0.63
CA TYR A 10 5.78 -12.49 -0.70
C TYR A 10 5.95 -11.34 -1.69
N PRO A 11 6.12 -11.63 -2.99
CA PRO A 11 6.16 -10.59 -4.02
C PRO A 11 4.84 -9.83 -4.08
N ALA A 12 4.90 -8.54 -4.40
CA ALA A 12 3.75 -7.66 -4.57
C ALA A 12 3.13 -7.86 -5.96
N PHE A 13 3.94 -7.86 -7.00
CA PHE A 13 3.52 -8.02 -8.39
C PHE A 13 4.68 -8.52 -9.24
N TYR A 14 4.38 -9.03 -10.44
CA TYR A 14 5.40 -9.32 -11.45
C TYR A 14 5.22 -8.41 -12.66
N ILE A 15 6.33 -8.13 -13.35
CA ILE A 15 6.35 -7.37 -14.60
C ILE A 15 6.60 -8.27 -15.81
N VAL A 16 6.24 -7.78 -16.99
CA VAL A 16 6.64 -8.38 -18.27
C VAL A 16 8.06 -7.92 -18.62
N GLY A 17 8.97 -8.85 -18.93
CA GLY A 17 10.34 -8.54 -19.36
C GLY A 17 11.36 -9.61 -18.94
N ASP A 18 12.64 -9.34 -19.16
CA ASP A 18 13.75 -10.28 -18.92
C ASP A 18 13.96 -10.62 -17.44
N ASN A 19 13.55 -9.73 -16.52
CA ASN A 19 13.57 -9.99 -15.08
C ASN A 19 12.21 -9.67 -14.43
N PRO A 20 11.29 -10.64 -14.40
CA PRO A 20 9.93 -10.46 -13.88
C PRO A 20 9.86 -10.06 -12.39
N ASN A 21 10.91 -10.36 -11.62
CA ASN A 21 11.00 -10.10 -10.19
C ASN A 21 11.49 -8.69 -9.87
N SER A 22 11.95 -7.93 -10.87
CA SER A 22 12.45 -6.58 -10.66
C SER A 22 11.37 -5.72 -10.01
N TRP A 23 11.70 -5.10 -8.87
CA TRP A 23 10.81 -4.21 -8.13
C TRP A 23 9.56 -4.89 -7.56
N SER A 24 9.59 -6.23 -7.42
CA SER A 24 8.46 -7.02 -6.90
C SER A 24 8.46 -7.15 -5.37
N GLU A 25 9.54 -6.79 -4.70
CA GLU A 25 9.79 -7.09 -3.30
C GLU A 25 8.91 -6.24 -2.38
N SER A 26 7.88 -6.86 -1.78
CA SER A 26 6.91 -6.16 -0.92
C SER A 26 7.54 -5.42 0.25
N TRP A 27 8.60 -5.96 0.87
CA TRP A 27 9.28 -5.29 1.97
C TRP A 27 9.97 -3.99 1.51
N LEU A 28 10.62 -4.02 0.34
CA LEU A 28 11.30 -2.87 -0.23
C LEU A 28 10.27 -1.79 -0.61
N LEU A 29 9.19 -2.19 -1.27
CA LEU A 29 8.07 -1.30 -1.62
C LEU A 29 7.40 -0.71 -0.38
N PHE A 30 7.26 -1.49 0.70
CA PHE A 30 6.69 -1.01 1.95
C PHE A 30 7.52 0.11 2.57
N PHE A 31 8.83 -0.09 2.72
CA PHE A 31 9.71 0.87 3.39
C PHE A 31 10.16 2.02 2.50
N PHE A 32 10.32 1.79 1.20
CA PHE A 32 10.97 2.74 0.29
C PHE A 32 10.11 3.20 -0.89
N GLY A 33 9.00 2.52 -1.21
CA GLY A 33 8.14 2.89 -2.35
C GLY A 33 7.58 4.32 -2.28
N TRP A 34 7.50 4.89 -1.08
CA TRP A 34 7.02 6.25 -0.82
C TRP A 34 8.14 7.28 -0.64
N THR A 35 9.42 6.90 -0.73
CA THR A 35 10.52 7.81 -0.35
C THR A 35 10.96 8.76 -1.45
N PHE A 36 10.72 8.48 -2.73
CA PHE A 36 11.13 9.37 -3.81
C PHE A 36 10.34 9.15 -5.12
N PRO A 37 9.90 10.21 -5.81
CA PRO A 37 9.41 10.13 -7.19
C PRO A 37 10.57 10.15 -8.20
N LEU A 38 11.59 9.30 -8.03
CA LEU A 38 12.74 9.26 -8.96
C LEU A 38 12.30 8.75 -10.34
N GLY A 39 12.90 9.32 -11.39
CA GLY A 39 12.71 8.87 -12.80
C GLY A 39 11.38 9.22 -13.45
N GLY A 40 10.44 9.88 -12.76
CA GLY A 40 9.08 10.17 -13.28
C GLY A 40 7.98 9.25 -12.73
N ALA A 41 8.30 8.40 -11.74
CA ALA A 41 7.36 7.49 -11.08
C ALA A 41 6.43 8.18 -10.06
N PHE A 42 5.85 9.32 -10.41
CA PHE A 42 5.01 10.10 -9.49
C PHE A 42 3.77 9.33 -9.01
N LEU A 43 3.08 8.62 -9.92
CA LEU A 43 1.87 7.89 -9.57
C LEU A 43 2.15 6.67 -8.66
N PRO A 44 3.16 5.80 -8.93
CA PRO A 44 3.59 4.79 -7.99
C PRO A 44 3.98 5.36 -6.62
N PHE A 45 4.73 6.46 -6.58
CA PHE A 45 5.08 7.15 -5.34
C PHE A 45 3.84 7.51 -4.51
N LEU A 46 2.83 8.13 -5.13
CA LEU A 46 1.59 8.50 -4.45
C LEU A 46 0.83 7.30 -3.90
N ILE A 47 0.81 6.18 -4.62
CA ILE A 47 0.16 4.96 -4.17
C ILE A 47 0.87 4.39 -2.96
N TRP A 48 2.21 4.31 -3.00
CA TRP A 48 2.98 3.75 -1.90
C TRP A 48 3.01 4.66 -0.66
N CYS A 49 2.66 5.95 -0.77
CA CYS A 49 2.33 6.79 0.38
C CYS A 49 1.20 6.21 1.25
N ALA A 50 0.43 5.24 0.77
CA ALA A 50 -0.46 4.43 1.60
C ALA A 50 0.24 3.85 2.84
N ASN A 51 1.53 3.50 2.77
CA ASN A 51 2.28 2.92 3.89
C ASN A 51 2.48 3.89 5.06
N PRO A 52 3.10 5.08 4.88
CA PRO A 52 3.20 6.05 5.96
C PRO A 52 1.82 6.54 6.44
N ILE A 53 0.84 6.70 5.52
CA ILE A 53 -0.55 7.06 5.88
C ILE A 53 -1.19 5.99 6.77
N TYR A 54 -0.97 4.70 6.47
CA TYR A 54 -1.44 3.57 7.28
C TYR A 54 -0.87 3.62 8.69
N ILE A 55 0.46 3.79 8.84
CA ILE A 55 1.10 3.90 10.15
C ILE A 55 0.55 5.12 10.92
N PHE A 56 0.42 6.26 10.25
CA PHE A 56 -0.11 7.47 10.86
C PHE A 56 -1.56 7.31 11.32
N SER A 57 -2.37 6.55 10.58
CA SER A 57 -3.75 6.23 10.95
C SER A 57 -3.82 5.47 12.28
N ILE A 58 -2.92 4.52 12.51
CA ILE A 58 -2.83 3.76 13.76
C ILE A 58 -2.48 4.69 14.92
N ILE A 59 -1.46 5.54 14.74
CA ILE A 59 -1.03 6.50 15.77
C ILE A 59 -2.19 7.42 16.18
N LEU A 60 -2.95 7.95 15.20
CA LEU A 60 -4.10 8.81 15.47
C LEU A 60 -5.23 8.07 16.19
N THR A 61 -5.53 6.84 15.79
CA THR A 61 -6.54 6.00 16.45
C THR A 61 -6.15 5.70 17.89
N LEU A 62 -4.89 5.36 18.16
CA LEU A 62 -4.39 5.13 19.52
C LEU A 62 -4.46 6.40 20.40
N LYS A 63 -4.34 7.58 19.78
CA LYS A 63 -4.57 8.88 20.43
C LYS A 63 -6.07 9.25 20.56
N GLY A 64 -6.97 8.33 20.23
CA GLY A 64 -8.41 8.49 20.30
C GLY A 64 -8.99 9.48 19.28
N LYS A 65 -8.27 9.83 18.21
CA LYS A 65 -8.70 10.83 17.23
C LYS A 65 -9.46 10.17 16.07
N ILE A 66 -10.68 10.63 15.79
CA ILE A 66 -11.49 10.20 14.63
C ILE A 66 -10.75 10.36 13.30
N LYS A 67 -9.78 11.28 13.23
CA LYS A 67 -8.90 11.46 12.07
C LYS A 67 -8.21 10.15 11.65
N GLY A 68 -7.94 9.23 12.59
CA GLY A 68 -7.39 7.91 12.27
C GLY A 68 -8.24 7.13 11.26
N LEU A 69 -9.57 7.24 11.33
CA LEU A 69 -10.47 6.60 10.36
C LEU A 69 -10.27 7.16 8.96
N TYR A 70 -10.27 8.49 8.81
CA TYR A 70 -10.08 9.15 7.50
C TYR A 70 -8.74 8.77 6.87
N PHE A 71 -7.64 8.78 7.63
CA PHE A 71 -6.34 8.37 7.13
C PHE A 71 -6.31 6.89 6.71
N SER A 72 -6.95 6.00 7.49
CA SER A 72 -7.03 4.59 7.11
C SER A 72 -7.82 4.37 5.81
N LEU A 73 -8.91 5.13 5.60
CA LEU A 73 -9.69 5.11 4.37
C LEU A 73 -8.83 5.57 3.18
N THR A 74 -8.09 6.68 3.34
CA THR A 74 -7.17 7.16 2.31
C THR A 74 -6.11 6.12 1.95
N ALA A 75 -5.49 5.46 2.94
CA ALA A 75 -4.53 4.39 2.69
C ALA A 75 -5.16 3.24 1.90
N SER A 76 -6.36 2.79 2.29
CA SER A 76 -7.09 1.72 1.59
C SER A 76 -7.41 2.08 0.14
N ILE A 77 -7.88 3.31 -0.12
CA ILE A 77 -8.18 3.79 -1.48
C ILE A 77 -6.92 3.79 -2.35
N LEU A 78 -5.81 4.33 -1.83
CA LEU A 78 -4.53 4.34 -2.53
C LEU A 78 -4.05 2.92 -2.83
N GLY A 79 -4.09 2.02 -1.84
CA GLY A 79 -3.69 0.62 -2.03
C GLY A 79 -4.52 -0.10 -3.08
N ILE A 80 -5.84 0.07 -3.07
CA ILE A 80 -6.74 -0.50 -4.09
C ILE A 80 -6.45 0.09 -5.48
N SER A 81 -6.17 1.39 -5.56
CA SER A 81 -5.95 2.07 -6.85
C SER A 81 -4.75 1.53 -7.63
N PHE A 82 -3.78 0.89 -6.96
CA PHE A 82 -2.68 0.20 -7.63
C PHE A 82 -3.16 -0.91 -8.56
N SER A 83 -4.27 -1.58 -8.23
CA SER A 83 -4.83 -2.63 -9.11
C SER A 83 -5.34 -2.12 -10.45
N LEU A 84 -5.52 -0.81 -10.59
CA LEU A 84 -5.92 -0.16 -11.82
C LEU A 84 -4.73 0.23 -12.70
N MET A 85 -3.50 0.06 -12.20
CA MET A 85 -2.30 0.34 -12.97
C MET A 85 -1.98 -0.81 -13.92
N GLU A 86 -1.74 -0.47 -15.19
CA GLU A 86 -1.29 -1.45 -16.19
C GLU A 86 0.24 -1.52 -16.31
N THR A 87 0.94 -0.49 -15.86
CA THR A 87 2.39 -0.35 -15.98
C THR A 87 3.02 0.20 -14.71
N VAL A 88 4.28 -0.13 -14.50
CA VAL A 88 5.12 0.41 -13.43
C VAL A 88 6.46 0.86 -14.02
N MET A 89 7.07 1.87 -13.44
CA MET A 89 8.40 2.32 -13.86
C MET A 89 9.45 1.32 -13.36
N THR A 90 10.35 0.93 -14.25
CA THR A 90 11.38 -0.09 -14.01
C THR A 90 12.81 0.43 -14.20
N SER A 91 12.98 1.66 -14.69
CA SER A 91 14.28 2.32 -14.75
C SER A 91 14.20 3.79 -14.32
N GLU A 92 15.30 4.28 -13.75
CA GLU A 92 15.47 5.69 -13.38
C GLU A 92 15.54 6.63 -14.60
N SER A 93 15.78 6.06 -15.79
CA SER A 93 15.74 6.78 -17.07
C SER A 93 14.32 6.95 -17.64
N GLY A 94 13.28 6.56 -16.88
CA GLY A 94 11.88 6.69 -17.28
C GLY A 94 11.28 5.47 -17.99
N GLY A 95 11.99 4.34 -18.04
CA GLY A 95 11.51 3.10 -18.65
C GLY A 95 10.36 2.48 -17.84
N THR A 96 9.33 2.01 -18.52
CA THR A 96 8.16 1.36 -17.90
C THR A 96 8.00 -0.06 -18.39
N SER A 97 7.47 -0.93 -17.52
CA SER A 97 7.11 -2.30 -17.85
C SER A 97 5.66 -2.57 -17.48
N ARG A 98 4.99 -3.44 -18.23
CA ARG A 98 3.61 -3.84 -17.94
C ARG A 98 3.57 -4.73 -16.70
N ILE A 99 2.58 -4.49 -15.83
CA ILE A 99 2.29 -5.38 -14.71
C ILE A 99 1.65 -6.65 -15.29
N LYS A 100 2.30 -7.79 -15.06
CA LYS A 100 1.84 -9.11 -15.51
C LYS A 100 0.77 -9.66 -14.57
N SER A 101 1.00 -9.56 -13.27
CA SER A 101 0.10 -10.11 -12.25
C SER A 101 0.30 -9.43 -10.89
N LEU A 102 -0.78 -9.37 -10.11
CA LEU A 102 -0.77 -8.95 -8.71
C LEU A 102 -0.69 -10.18 -7.82
N GLU A 103 0.38 -10.25 -7.03
CA GLU A 103 0.78 -11.43 -6.29
C GLU A 103 0.27 -11.42 -4.85
N LEU A 104 0.58 -12.48 -4.11
CA LEU A 104 0.07 -12.68 -2.75
C LEU A 104 0.47 -11.56 -1.79
N GLY A 105 1.68 -11.01 -1.93
CA GLY A 105 2.14 -9.87 -1.12
C GLY A 105 1.23 -8.67 -1.26
N TYR A 106 0.87 -8.29 -2.50
CA TYR A 106 -0.05 -7.18 -2.73
C TYR A 106 -1.44 -7.45 -2.15
N LYS A 107 -1.99 -8.66 -2.38
CA LYS A 107 -3.31 -9.04 -1.87
C LYS A 107 -3.39 -8.97 -0.34
N LEU A 108 -2.37 -9.47 0.34
CA LEU A 108 -2.27 -9.43 1.80
C LEU A 108 -2.08 -7.99 2.31
N TRP A 109 -1.27 -7.19 1.61
CA TRP A 109 -1.05 -5.77 1.93
C TRP A 109 -2.35 -4.99 1.86
N VAL A 110 -3.09 -5.01 0.74
CA VAL A 110 -4.39 -4.33 0.59
C VAL A 110 -5.41 -4.84 1.62
N SER A 111 -5.47 -6.15 1.85
CA SER A 111 -6.35 -6.72 2.87
C SER A 111 -6.03 -6.18 4.27
N SER A 112 -4.75 -5.95 4.58
CA SER A 112 -4.34 -5.36 5.86
C SER A 112 -4.80 -3.90 6.04
N LEU A 113 -4.84 -3.12 4.95
CA LEU A 113 -5.35 -1.75 4.94
C LEU A 113 -6.86 -1.75 5.23
N ILE A 114 -7.60 -2.57 4.48
CA ILE A 114 -9.06 -2.68 4.59
C ILE A 114 -9.49 -3.17 5.98
N VAL A 115 -8.84 -4.22 6.50
CA VAL A 115 -9.14 -4.75 7.85
C VAL A 115 -8.88 -3.70 8.92
N LEU A 116 -7.81 -2.90 8.79
CA LEU A 116 -7.58 -1.80 9.73
C LEU A 116 -8.69 -0.76 9.64
N THR A 117 -9.08 -0.33 8.44
CA THR A 117 -10.16 0.63 8.24
C THR A 117 -11.47 0.16 8.85
N ILE A 118 -11.86 -1.09 8.64
CA ILE A 118 -13.07 -1.69 9.23
C ILE A 118 -12.95 -1.69 10.76
N GLY A 119 -11.82 -2.14 11.30
CA GLY A 119 -11.60 -2.19 12.76
C GLY A 119 -11.69 -0.81 13.42
N ILE A 120 -11.06 0.21 12.83
CA ILE A 120 -11.17 1.59 13.32
C ILE A 120 -12.62 2.09 13.19
N GLY A 121 -13.29 1.80 12.07
CA GLY A 121 -14.68 2.18 11.83
C GLY A 121 -15.62 1.63 12.90
N ILE A 122 -15.50 0.35 13.25
CA ILE A 122 -16.27 -0.29 14.33
C ILE A 122 -15.99 0.42 15.66
N ASN A 123 -14.71 0.67 16.00
CA ASN A 123 -14.34 1.32 17.24
C ASN A 123 -14.93 2.74 17.38
N GLU A 124 -14.78 3.57 16.35
CA GLU A 124 -15.17 4.98 16.40
C GLU A 124 -16.68 5.19 16.21
N LEU A 125 -17.35 4.36 15.41
CA LEU A 125 -18.76 4.55 15.08
C LEU A 125 -19.71 3.77 15.98
N ILE A 126 -19.29 2.62 16.53
CA ILE A 126 -20.18 1.73 17.31
C ILE A 126 -19.83 1.78 18.79
N LEU A 127 -18.56 1.59 19.14
CA LEU A 127 -18.16 1.44 20.55
C LEU A 127 -18.12 2.77 21.29
N LYS A 128 -17.55 3.82 20.68
CA LYS A 128 -17.47 5.16 21.32
C LYS A 128 -18.78 5.95 21.32
N ARG A 129 -19.80 5.50 20.59
CA ARG A 129 -21.13 6.14 20.59
C ARG A 129 -22.07 5.58 21.67
N LYS A 130 -21.65 4.53 22.38
CA LYS A 130 -22.30 4.02 23.59
C LYS A 130 -21.62 4.59 24.82
#